data_AF-A0A645FTT7-F1
#
_entry.id   AF-A0A645FTT7-F1
#
_cell.length_a   1.000
_cell.length_b   1.000
_cell.length_c   1.000
_cell.angle_alpha   90.00
_cell.angle_beta   90.00
_cell.angle_gamma   90.00
#
_symmetry.space_group_name_H-M   'P 1'
#
loop_
_entity.id
_entity.type
_entity.pdbx_description
1 polymer ?
#
loop_
_entity_poly.entity_id
_entity_poly.type
_entity_poly.pdbx_seq_one_letter_code
_entity_poly.pdbx_strand_id
1 'polypeptide(L)'
;MYVFDERIGVDINRIEHVVVGKDWFDGSPCERYVNCANPSCNRRMLCSEDNEHKYMRSCSHECRIHQPNYYVQRNQLTQSDVAERLAAIGETMESSAATTA
;
A
#
# COMPACT_ATOMS: atom_id res chain seq x y z
N MET A 1 -20.78 -13.44 -17.07
CA MET A 1 -19.71 -12.43 -17.11
C MET A 1 -20.18 -11.25 -16.28
N TYR A 2 -19.63 -11.07 -15.08
CA TYR A 2 -19.95 -9.94 -14.21
C TYR A 2 -18.93 -8.85 -14.51
N VAL A 3 -19.38 -7.74 -15.11
CA VAL A 3 -18.57 -6.55 -15.32
C VAL A 3 -18.85 -5.64 -14.12
N PHE A 4 -17.95 -5.64 -13.15
CA PHE A 4 -17.95 -4.58 -12.16
C PHE A 4 -17.43 -3.32 -12.84
N ASP A 5 -18.25 -2.30 -12.83
CA ASP A 5 -17.90 -0.98 -13.33
C ASP A 5 -16.67 -0.45 -12.58
N GLU A 6 -15.66 0.05 -13.30
CA GLU A 6 -14.38 0.52 -12.73
C GLU A 6 -14.50 1.83 -11.93
N ARG A 7 -15.73 2.24 -11.58
CA ARG A 7 -16.02 3.45 -10.82
C ARG A 7 -15.64 3.28 -9.35
N ILE A 8 -14.39 3.60 -9.02
CA ILE A 8 -13.86 3.61 -7.65
C ILE A 8 -14.44 4.78 -6.82
N GLY A 9 -14.88 5.85 -7.47
CA GLY A 9 -15.55 7.00 -6.83
C GLY A 9 -16.42 7.78 -7.82
N VAL A 10 -17.48 8.39 -7.29
CA VAL A 10 -18.31 9.37 -8.01
C VAL A 10 -18.29 10.64 -7.19
N ASP A 11 -18.01 11.77 -7.83
CA ASP A 11 -18.09 13.06 -7.15
C ASP A 11 -19.56 13.41 -6.86
N ILE A 12 -19.95 13.28 -5.59
CA ILE A 12 -21.30 13.56 -5.11
C ILE A 12 -21.45 15.05 -4.76
N ASN A 13 -20.39 15.69 -4.27
CA ASN A 13 -20.48 17.05 -3.72
C ASN A 13 -19.91 18.08 -4.70
N ARG A 14 -20.80 18.70 -5.48
CA ARG A 14 -20.44 19.62 -6.56
C ARG A 14 -20.26 21.09 -6.13
N ILE A 15 -20.43 21.40 -4.85
CA ILE A 15 -20.43 22.78 -4.34
C ILE A 15 -19.11 23.07 -3.61
N GLU A 16 -18.73 22.22 -2.65
CA GLU A 16 -17.45 22.31 -1.95
C GLU A 16 -16.82 20.91 -1.86
N HIS A 17 -15.66 20.72 -2.51
CA HIS A 17 -14.95 19.46 -2.47
C HIS A 17 -14.07 19.39 -1.20
N VAL A 18 -14.61 18.76 -0.15
CA VAL A 18 -13.91 18.58 1.13
C VAL A 18 -13.40 17.14 1.22
N VAL A 19 -12.08 16.96 1.22
CA VAL A 19 -11.45 15.66 1.39
C VAL A 19 -11.53 15.24 2.86
N VAL A 20 -12.39 14.26 3.14
CA VAL A 20 -12.56 13.67 4.50
C VAL A 20 -11.69 12.43 4.73
N GLY A 21 -11.21 11.81 3.64
CA GLY A 21 -10.33 10.66 3.69
C GLY A 21 -8.95 11.03 4.21
N LYS A 22 -8.31 10.09 4.90
CA LYS A 22 -6.97 10.27 5.48
C LYS A 22 -6.05 9.16 5.01
N ASP A 23 -4.84 9.53 4.63
CA ASP A 23 -3.76 8.59 4.32
C ASP A 23 -3.52 7.66 5.52
N TRP A 24 -3.33 6.38 5.21
CA TRP A 24 -3.15 5.32 6.19
C TRP A 24 -1.90 5.48 7.05
N PHE A 25 -0.86 6.13 6.55
CA PHE A 25 0.44 6.22 7.21
C PHE A 25 0.66 7.51 7.98
N ASP A 26 0.31 8.66 7.38
CA ASP A 26 0.57 9.98 7.98
C ASP A 26 -0.69 10.77 8.34
N GLY A 27 -1.88 10.28 7.94
CA GLY A 27 -3.15 10.94 8.23
C GLY A 27 -3.43 12.19 7.40
N SER A 28 -2.60 12.50 6.40
CA SER A 28 -2.82 13.61 5.47
C SER A 28 -4.13 13.42 4.69
N PRO A 29 -4.84 14.50 4.32
CA PRO A 29 -6.07 14.38 3.53
C PRO A 29 -5.78 13.67 2.20
N CYS A 30 -6.41 12.52 1.98
CA CYS A 30 -6.16 11.69 0.80
C CYS A 30 -7.44 10.96 0.38
N GLU A 31 -7.67 10.88 -0.93
CA GLU A 31 -8.81 10.19 -1.54
C GLU A 31 -8.40 9.03 -2.46
N ARG A 32 -7.09 8.83 -2.67
CA ARG A 32 -6.58 7.78 -3.56
C ARG A 32 -6.59 6.43 -2.87
N TYR A 33 -7.46 5.53 -3.35
CA TYR A 33 -7.52 4.15 -2.89
C TYR A 33 -6.48 3.29 -3.59
N VAL A 34 -5.74 2.52 -2.78
CA VAL A 34 -4.82 1.48 -3.26
C VAL A 34 -5.06 0.17 -2.53
N ASN A 35 -4.92 -0.94 -3.24
CA ASN A 35 -4.88 -2.27 -2.62
C ASN A 35 -3.48 -2.51 -2.05
N CYS A 36 -3.38 -3.24 -0.94
CA CYS A 36 -2.10 -3.75 -0.48
C CYS A 36 -1.38 -4.50 -1.62
N ALA A 37 -0.06 -4.35 -1.72
CA ALA A 37 0.73 -5.06 -2.72
C ALA A 37 1.03 -6.52 -2.36
N ASN A 38 0.75 -6.92 -1.12
CA ASN A 38 0.80 -8.33 -0.74
C ASN A 38 -0.42 -9.08 -1.33
N PRO A 39 -0.23 -10.09 -2.19
CA PRO A 39 -1.33 -10.85 -2.81
C PRO A 39 -2.21 -11.61 -1.82
N SER A 40 -1.69 -11.97 -0.64
CA SER A 40 -2.48 -12.61 0.43
C SER A 40 -3.27 -11.60 1.28
N CYS A 41 -3.05 -10.31 1.09
CA CYS A 41 -3.70 -9.24 1.85
C CYS A 41 -4.75 -8.50 1.01
N ASN A 42 -6.03 -8.62 1.41
CA ASN A 42 -7.16 -7.96 0.73
C ASN A 42 -7.44 -6.53 1.24
N ARG A 43 -6.49 -5.90 1.93
CA ARG A 43 -6.71 -4.58 2.51
C ARG A 43 -6.71 -3.50 1.43
N ARG A 44 -7.73 -2.63 1.45
CA ARG A 44 -7.78 -1.36 0.74
C ARG A 44 -7.47 -0.22 1.69
N MET A 45 -6.62 0.70 1.27
CA MET A 45 -6.21 1.85 2.08
C MET A 45 -6.15 3.12 1.23
N LEU A 46 -6.32 4.26 1.89
CA LEU A 46 -6.03 5.55 1.30
C LEU A 46 -4.53 5.81 1.45
N CYS A 47 -3.87 6.16 0.36
CA CYS A 47 -2.41 6.34 0.35
C CYS A 47 -2.05 7.37 -0.70
N SER A 48 -1.24 8.36 -0.34
CA SER A 48 -0.60 9.33 -1.22
C SER A 48 0.51 8.68 -2.06
N GLU A 49 0.96 9.33 -3.14
CA GLU A 49 1.94 8.71 -4.07
C GLU A 49 3.27 8.53 -3.35
N ASP A 50 3.67 9.54 -2.60
CA ASP A 50 4.89 9.54 -1.78
C ASP A 50 4.88 8.37 -0.80
N ASN A 51 3.78 8.16 -0.07
CA ASN A 51 3.66 7.04 0.86
C ASN A 51 3.60 5.70 0.13
N GLU A 52 2.95 5.61 -1.04
CA GLU A 52 2.98 4.38 -1.84
C GLU A 52 4.40 3.96 -2.19
N HIS A 53 5.25 4.93 -2.56
CA HIS A 53 6.66 4.68 -2.86
C HIS A 53 7.49 4.34 -1.61
N LYS A 54 7.31 5.10 -0.53
CA LYS A 54 8.02 4.92 0.75
C LYS A 54 7.70 3.57 1.40
N TYR A 55 6.43 3.18 1.35
CA TYR A 55 5.88 2.01 2.02
C TYR A 55 5.66 0.81 1.08
N MET A 56 6.12 0.91 -0.17
CA MET A 56 6.00 -0.15 -1.20
C MET A 56 4.57 -0.68 -1.33
N ARG A 57 3.58 0.22 -1.17
CA ARG A 57 2.14 -0.09 -1.20
C ARG A 57 1.71 -1.22 -0.24
N SER A 58 2.40 -1.38 0.89
CA SER A 58 2.11 -2.42 1.90
C SER A 58 1.58 -1.81 3.20
N CYS A 59 0.47 -2.35 3.72
CA CYS A 59 -0.23 -1.80 4.88
C CYS A 59 0.46 -2.00 6.23
N SER A 60 1.31 -3.02 6.34
CA SER A 60 2.03 -3.42 7.55
C SER A 60 3.43 -3.89 7.19
N HIS A 61 4.32 -3.94 8.19
CA HIS A 61 5.67 -4.47 8.04
C HIS A 61 5.68 -5.87 7.42
N GLU A 62 4.83 -6.78 7.92
CA GLU A 62 4.65 -8.15 7.39
C GLU A 62 4.34 -8.15 5.89
N CYS A 63 3.47 -7.24 5.43
CA CYS A 63 3.13 -7.14 4.02
C CYS A 63 4.26 -6.52 3.17
N ARG A 64 5.19 -5.78 3.77
CA ARG A 64 6.37 -5.24 3.06
C ARG A 64 7.40 -6.33 2.81
N ILE A 65 7.65 -7.18 3.81
CA ILE A 65 8.64 -8.25 3.75
C ILE A 65 8.12 -9.51 3.03
N HIS A 66 6.79 -9.65 2.90
CA HIS A 66 6.18 -10.81 2.24
C HIS A 66 6.55 -10.90 0.76
N GLN A 67 6.96 -12.09 0.31
CA GLN A 67 7.22 -12.39 -1.10
C GLN A 67 6.18 -13.43 -1.60
N PRO A 68 5.55 -13.22 -2.77
CA PRO A 68 5.70 -12.08 -3.69
C PRO A 68 5.00 -10.80 -3.20
N ASN A 69 5.51 -9.65 -3.64
CA ASN A 69 4.89 -8.33 -3.47
C ASN A 69 4.73 -7.66 -4.84
N TYR A 70 3.49 -7.27 -5.21
CA TYR A 70 3.17 -6.73 -6.53
C TYR A 70 3.83 -5.38 -6.83
N TYR A 71 4.09 -4.56 -5.81
CA TYR A 71 4.78 -3.28 -6.00
C TYR A 71 6.25 -3.51 -6.35
N VAL A 72 6.91 -4.43 -5.65
CA VAL A 72 8.29 -4.85 -5.93
C VAL A 72 8.41 -5.42 -7.35
N GLN A 73 7.49 -6.32 -7.73
CA GLN A 73 7.47 -6.92 -9.07
C GLN A 73 7.23 -5.88 -10.18
N ARG A 74 6.24 -5.00 -10.01
CA ARG A 74 5.89 -3.98 -11.02
C ARG A 74 7.04 -3.02 -11.28
N ASN A 75 7.76 -2.65 -10.21
CA ASN A 75 8.88 -1.70 -10.29
C ASN A 75 10.24 -2.40 -10.45
N GLN A 76 10.26 -3.73 -10.61
CA GLN A 76 11.47 -4.54 -10.81
C GLN A 76 12.54 -4.30 -9.74
N LEU A 77 12.11 -4.07 -8.50
CA LEU A 77 13.02 -3.76 -7.40
C LEU A 77 13.79 -5.00 -6.98
N THR A 78 15.09 -4.81 -6.73
CA THR A 78 15.97 -5.83 -6.19
C THR A 78 15.82 -5.96 -4.68
N GLN A 79 16.33 -7.04 -4.08
CA GLN A 79 16.32 -7.20 -2.62
C GLN A 79 17.10 -6.08 -1.91
N SER A 80 18.16 -5.55 -2.52
CA SER A 80 18.88 -4.40 -1.99
C SER A 80 18.03 -3.13 -1.98
N ASP A 81 17.26 -2.86 -3.05
CA ASP A 81 16.39 -1.68 -3.11
C ASP A 81 15.28 -1.75 -2.05
N VAL A 82 14.73 -2.95 -1.84
CA VAL A 82 13.71 -3.19 -0.81
C VAL A 82 14.30 -2.99 0.59
N ALA A 83 15.50 -3.53 0.84
CA ALA A 83 16.19 -3.36 2.11
C ALA A 83 16.53 -1.89 2.41
N GLU A 84 16.97 -1.12 1.40
CA GLU A 84 17.23 0.31 1.54
C GLU A 84 15.96 1.09 1.91
N ARG A 85 14.83 0.77 1.25
CA ARG A 85 13.53 1.40 1.55
C ARG A 85 13.02 1.05 2.95
N LEU A 86 13.19 -0.20 3.38
CA LEU A 86 12.86 -0.63 4.74
C LEU A 86 13.74 0.09 5.77
N ALA A 87 15.04 0.21 5.50
CA ALA A 87 15.95 0.94 6.37
C ALA A 87 15.56 2.43 6.49
N ALA A 88 15.10 3.06 5.41
CA ALA A 88 14.63 4.45 5.41
C ALA A 88 13.40 4.69 6.31
N ILE A 89 12.63 3.64 6.63
CA ILE A 89 11.51 3.70 7.57
C ILE A 89 11.83 3.07 8.94
N GLY A 90 13.09 2.67 9.17
CA GLY A 90 13.53 2.06 10.42
C GLY A 90 13.12 0.59 10.59
N GLU A 91 12.76 -0.09 9.51
CA GLU A 91 12.36 -1.50 9.50
C GLU A 91 13.46 -2.38 8.87
N THR A 92 13.52 -3.67 9.22
CA THR A 92 14.52 -4.61 8.70
C THR A 92 13.86 -5.85 8.08
N MET A 93 14.57 -6.50 7.16
CA MET A 93 14.17 -7.78 6.55
C MET A 93 14.43 -8.95 7.53
N GLU A 94 14.02 -8.87 8.79
CA GLU A 94 14.14 -10.03 9.67
C GLU A 94 13.02 -11.02 9.35
N SER A 95 13.41 -12.13 8.74
CA SER A 95 12.56 -13.27 8.41
C SER A 95 11.82 -13.76 9.65
N SER A 96 10.53 -13.47 9.76
CA SER A 96 9.62 -14.22 10.62
C SER A 96 9.35 -15.60 9.99
N ALA A 97 10.38 -16.45 9.95
CA ALA A 97 10.19 -17.89 9.92
C ALA A 97 9.84 -18.36 11.34
N ALA A 98 8.57 -18.27 11.73
CA ALA A 98 7.88 -19.17 12.67
C ALA A 98 6.57 -18.56 13.17
N THR A 99 5.44 -19.08 12.69
CA THR A 99 4.34 -19.49 13.59
C THR A 99 3.61 -20.63 12.89
N THR A 100 4.17 -21.83 13.05
CA THR A 100 3.42 -23.07 12.96
C THR A 100 2.89 -23.34 14.35
N ALA A 101 1.57 -23.29 14.53
CA ALA A 101 0.85 -23.88 15.66
C ALA A 101 -0.57 -24.21 15.22
#